data_AF-A0AAU2U6U4-F1
#
_entry.id   AF-A0AAU2U6U4-F1
#
_cell.length_a   1.000
_cell.length_b   1.000
_cell.length_c   1.000
_cell.angle_alpha   90.00
_cell.angle_beta   90.00
_cell.angle_gamma   90.00
#
_symmetry.space_group_name_H-M   'P 1'
#
loop_
_entity.id
_entity.type
_entity.pdbx_description
1 polymer ?
#
loop_
_entity_poly.entity_id
_entity_poly.type
_entity_poly.pdbx_seq_one_letter_code
_entity_poly.pdbx_strand_id
1 'polypeptide(L)'
;MTTAVAVDYRTALLSFRAAIRAVRQSPQPSTLAELSRATLQLPESPSNTPVEDEKHVALLRALEFAQESQHFPRIAHMVTTVEDLSHLVPSWTPHPYAAEATANVVRLLAVCHEQQADMEEHQLSPWTRAAEAGTRLLGIILRRTDKRPADSLMVRTAEEFAERMRAAVAETASKMAAQFAEYAARVYGLFPIGSRLARMNGGYVEWSRVIGSIRYHFELAEGGWIEGFPHGRVTVRRGGSHKPIRTFALTARTSRKAIARFVSSL
;
A
#
# COMPACT_ATOMS: atom_id res chain seq x y z
N MET A 1 -31.85 23.07 -30.63
CA MET A 1 -30.52 22.46 -30.88
C MET A 1 -29.70 22.63 -29.61
N THR A 2 -29.61 21.59 -28.78
CA THR A 2 -28.70 21.54 -27.63
C THR A 2 -27.38 20.97 -28.10
N THR A 3 -26.31 21.76 -28.06
CA THR A 3 -24.94 21.27 -28.26
C THR A 3 -24.65 20.23 -27.18
N ALA A 4 -24.51 18.97 -27.58
CA ALA A 4 -24.00 17.93 -26.68
C ALA A 4 -22.62 18.38 -26.18
N VAL A 5 -22.52 18.69 -24.89
CA VAL A 5 -21.25 19.00 -24.26
C VAL A 5 -20.37 17.76 -24.40
N ALA A 6 -19.25 17.88 -25.08
CA ALA A 6 -18.26 16.81 -25.14
C ALA A 6 -17.73 16.58 -23.71
N VAL A 7 -18.14 15.49 -23.08
CA VAL A 7 -17.68 15.13 -21.74
C VAL A 7 -16.23 14.66 -21.85
N ASP A 8 -15.30 15.35 -21.19
CA ASP A 8 -13.89 14.96 -21.15
C ASP A 8 -13.63 13.87 -20.10
N TYR A 9 -13.98 12.63 -20.47
CA TYR A 9 -13.73 11.44 -19.66
C TYR A 9 -12.24 11.19 -19.37
N ARG A 10 -11.35 11.63 -20.27
CA ARG A 10 -9.91 11.37 -20.13
C ARG A 10 -9.31 12.21 -19.02
N THR A 11 -9.58 13.51 -19.02
CA THR A 11 -9.03 14.42 -18.01
C THR A 11 -9.54 14.06 -16.62
N ALA A 12 -10.84 13.77 -16.46
CA ALA A 12 -11.39 13.34 -15.19
C ALA A 12 -10.74 12.04 -14.66
N LEU A 13 -10.57 11.03 -15.52
CA LEU A 13 -9.92 9.77 -15.14
C LEU A 13 -8.42 9.94 -14.83
N LEU A 14 -7.73 10.87 -15.50
CA LEU A 14 -6.33 11.19 -15.19
C LEU A 14 -6.21 11.86 -13.81
N SER A 15 -7.09 12.82 -13.49
CA SER A 15 -7.16 13.46 -12.17
C SER A 15 -7.46 12.44 -11.07
N PHE A 16 -8.41 11.55 -11.29
CA PHE A 16 -8.72 10.46 -10.36
C PHE A 16 -7.51 9.53 -10.14
N ARG A 17 -6.80 9.14 -11.21
CA ARG A 17 -5.57 8.34 -11.11
C ARG A 17 -4.43 9.08 -10.43
N ALA A 18 -4.35 10.41 -10.56
CA ALA A 18 -3.40 11.23 -9.83
C ALA A 18 -3.70 11.21 -8.33
N ALA A 19 -4.97 11.33 -7.93
CA ALA A 19 -5.39 11.22 -6.53
C ALA A 19 -5.07 9.84 -5.93
N ILE A 20 -5.31 8.75 -6.67
CA ILE A 20 -4.90 7.39 -6.26
C ILE A 20 -3.38 7.34 -6.01
N ARG A 21 -2.59 7.96 -6.88
CA ARG A 21 -1.14 8.01 -6.73
C ARG A 21 -0.72 8.81 -5.50
N ALA A 22 -1.38 9.93 -5.23
CA ALA A 22 -1.12 10.75 -4.05
C ALA A 22 -1.36 9.96 -2.76
N VAL A 23 -2.49 9.25 -2.64
CA VAL A 23 -2.78 8.37 -1.48
C VAL A 23 -1.70 7.30 -1.30
N ARG A 24 -1.23 6.69 -2.38
CA ARG A 24 -0.17 5.67 -2.32
C ARG A 24 1.20 6.22 -1.93
N GLN A 25 1.46 7.49 -2.20
CA GLN A 25 2.72 8.15 -1.86
C GLN A 25 2.72 8.73 -0.45
N SER A 26 1.57 9.23 0.00
CA SER A 26 1.42 9.85 1.32
C SER A 26 0.02 9.54 1.86
N PRO A 27 -0.21 8.36 2.44
CA PRO A 27 -1.52 7.96 2.92
C PRO A 27 -1.89 8.79 4.17
N GLN A 28 -2.64 9.86 3.97
CA GLN A 28 -3.11 10.75 5.04
C GLN A 28 -4.59 11.09 4.84
N PRO A 29 -5.31 11.52 5.89
CA PRO A 29 -6.71 11.92 5.78
C PRO A 29 -6.96 12.95 4.66
N SER A 30 -6.04 13.91 4.49
CA SER A 30 -6.10 14.92 3.42
C SER A 30 -6.07 14.30 2.02
N THR A 31 -5.16 13.36 1.75
CA THR A 31 -5.07 12.66 0.46
C THR A 31 -6.27 11.74 0.21
N LEU A 32 -6.83 11.14 1.26
CA LEU A 32 -8.06 10.36 1.14
C LEU A 32 -9.27 11.26 0.82
N ALA A 33 -9.32 12.47 1.39
CA ALA A 33 -10.33 13.47 1.08
C ALA A 33 -10.20 13.98 -0.37
N GLU A 34 -8.97 14.18 -0.86
CA GLU A 34 -8.71 14.46 -2.29
C GLU A 34 -9.20 13.33 -3.20
N LEU A 35 -8.94 12.07 -2.83
CA LEU A 35 -9.43 10.92 -3.59
C LEU A 35 -10.96 10.84 -3.58
N SER A 36 -11.61 11.10 -2.45
CA SER A 36 -13.08 11.17 -2.36
C SER A 36 -13.64 12.29 -3.25
N ARG A 37 -13.08 13.50 -3.19
CA ARG A 37 -13.47 14.61 -4.09
C ARG A 37 -13.27 14.24 -5.56
N ALA A 38 -12.14 13.62 -5.92
CA ALA A 38 -11.87 13.19 -7.29
C ALA A 38 -12.82 12.08 -7.75
N THR A 39 -13.30 11.24 -6.83
CA THR A 39 -14.31 10.20 -7.11
C THR A 39 -15.64 10.85 -7.49
N LEU A 40 -16.10 11.83 -6.70
CA LEU A 40 -17.35 12.55 -6.93
C LEU A 40 -17.33 13.41 -8.21
N GLN A 41 -16.15 13.77 -8.71
CA GLN A 41 -15.96 14.55 -9.94
C GLN A 41 -15.93 13.71 -11.22
N LEU A 42 -15.99 12.37 -11.11
CA LEU A 42 -16.02 11.52 -12.28
C LEU A 42 -17.36 11.67 -13.02
N PRO A 43 -17.33 11.87 -14.35
CA PRO A 43 -18.55 12.01 -15.13
C PRO A 43 -19.38 10.73 -15.11
N GLU A 44 -20.70 10.89 -15.16
CA GLU A 44 -21.63 9.76 -15.24
C GLU A 44 -21.37 8.89 -16.48
N SER A 45 -21.71 7.61 -16.36
CA SER A 45 -21.61 6.67 -17.48
C SER A 45 -22.47 7.14 -18.65
N PRO A 46 -21.97 7.11 -19.90
CA PRO A 46 -22.77 7.41 -21.09
C PRO A 46 -24.03 6.54 -21.23
N SER A 47 -24.07 5.39 -20.56
CA SER A 47 -25.18 4.42 -20.65
C SER A 47 -26.36 4.71 -19.72
N ASN A 48 -26.33 5.79 -18.90
CA ASN A 48 -27.40 6.16 -17.95
C ASN A 48 -28.02 4.94 -17.23
N THR A 49 -27.18 3.99 -16.78
CA THR A 49 -27.65 2.87 -15.99
C THR A 49 -28.08 3.41 -14.62
N PRO A 50 -29.38 3.40 -14.26
CA PRO A 50 -29.99 4.44 -13.41
C PRO A 50 -29.83 4.24 -11.90
N VAL A 51 -28.83 3.48 -11.46
CA VAL A 51 -28.56 3.24 -10.04
C VAL A 51 -27.08 3.46 -9.85
N GLU A 52 -26.71 4.40 -9.00
CA GLU A 52 -25.62 4.25 -8.03
C GLU A 52 -24.73 3.00 -8.25
N ASP A 53 -23.82 3.04 -9.22
CA ASP A 53 -22.97 1.90 -9.61
C ASP A 53 -22.39 1.25 -8.33
N GLU A 54 -22.75 0.00 -8.05
CA GLU A 54 -22.41 -0.68 -6.78
C GLU A 54 -20.91 -0.55 -6.47
N LYS A 55 -20.06 -0.48 -7.51
CA LYS A 55 -18.62 -0.28 -7.37
C LYS A 55 -18.27 1.14 -6.93
N HIS A 56 -18.98 2.14 -7.43
CA HIS A 56 -18.87 3.53 -7.00
C HIS A 56 -19.34 3.68 -5.54
N VAL A 57 -20.50 3.12 -5.18
CA VAL A 57 -21.00 3.14 -3.79
C VAL A 57 -20.03 2.43 -2.84
N ALA A 58 -19.56 1.25 -3.22
CA ALA A 58 -18.60 0.49 -2.42
C ALA A 58 -17.28 1.27 -2.26
N LEU A 59 -16.80 1.95 -3.30
CA LEU A 59 -15.63 2.83 -3.22
C LEU A 59 -15.86 3.98 -2.24
N LEU A 60 -16.99 4.68 -2.33
CA LEU A 60 -17.30 5.79 -1.41
C LEU A 60 -17.35 5.31 0.04
N ARG A 61 -18.00 4.17 0.32
CA ARG A 61 -18.02 3.57 1.66
C ARG A 61 -16.63 3.22 2.17
N ALA A 62 -15.78 2.66 1.31
CA ALA A 62 -14.40 2.34 1.69
C ALA A 62 -13.55 3.59 1.96
N LEU A 63 -13.78 4.68 1.21
CA LEU A 63 -13.13 5.97 1.44
C LEU A 63 -13.59 6.62 2.73
N GLU A 64 -14.90 6.63 3.00
CA GLU A 64 -15.49 7.14 4.24
C GLU A 64 -14.94 6.38 5.45
N PHE A 65 -14.98 5.05 5.43
CA PHE A 65 -14.42 4.22 6.50
C PHE A 65 -12.93 4.51 6.74
N ALA A 66 -12.14 4.68 5.68
CA ALA A 66 -10.72 5.01 5.81
C ALA A 66 -10.51 6.41 6.39
N GLN A 67 -11.27 7.42 5.93
CA GLN A 67 -11.17 8.80 6.40
C GLN A 67 -11.55 8.95 7.87
N GLU A 68 -12.60 8.27 8.31
CA GLU A 68 -13.11 8.30 9.68
C GLU A 68 -12.36 7.38 10.64
N SER A 69 -11.33 6.68 10.13
CA SER A 69 -10.57 5.74 10.93
C SER A 69 -9.89 6.43 12.11
N GLN A 70 -10.22 5.97 13.32
CA GLN A 70 -9.54 6.39 14.55
C GLN A 70 -8.05 5.98 14.59
N HIS A 71 -7.58 5.19 13.64
CA HIS A 71 -6.17 4.79 13.58
C HIS A 71 -5.25 5.96 13.23
N PHE A 72 -5.66 6.92 12.40
CA PHE A 72 -4.82 8.08 12.05
C PHE A 72 -4.38 8.92 13.27
N PRO A 73 -5.29 9.39 14.14
CA PRO A 73 -4.89 10.11 15.34
C PRO A 73 -4.09 9.24 16.32
N ARG A 74 -4.41 7.93 16.44
CA ARG A 74 -3.64 7.00 17.28
C ARG A 74 -2.20 6.81 16.78
N ILE A 75 -1.99 6.77 15.46
CA ILE A 75 -0.67 6.70 14.83
C ILE A 75 0.10 7.99 15.12
N ALA A 76 -0.52 9.16 14.97
CA ALA A 76 0.12 10.44 15.29
C ALA A 76 0.54 10.50 16.77
N HIS A 77 -0.37 10.14 17.69
CA HIS A 77 -0.08 10.08 19.13
C HIS A 77 1.10 9.15 19.44
N MET A 78 1.14 7.97 18.81
CA MET A 78 2.27 7.03 18.99
C MET A 78 3.60 7.67 18.61
N VAL A 79 3.69 8.34 17.45
CA VAL A 79 4.92 9.01 17.01
C VAL A 79 5.37 10.05 18.04
N THR A 80 4.45 10.91 18.49
CA THR A 80 4.76 11.94 19.50
C THR A 80 5.24 11.31 20.82
N THR A 81 4.55 10.29 21.34
CA THR A 81 4.98 9.64 22.59
C THR A 81 6.33 8.93 22.47
N VAL A 82 6.66 8.39 21.30
CA VAL A 82 7.97 7.77 21.06
C VAL A 82 9.07 8.83 20.90
N GLU A 83 8.77 9.96 20.26
CA GLU A 83 9.67 11.11 20.16
C GLU A 83 9.98 11.67 21.56
N ASP A 84 8.96 11.89 22.39
CA ASP A 84 9.12 12.31 23.79
C ASP A 84 9.98 11.32 24.58
N LEU A 85 9.72 10.00 24.43
CA LEU A 85 10.53 8.96 25.05
C LEU A 85 12.00 9.03 24.60
N SER A 86 12.27 9.41 23.35
CA SER A 86 13.63 9.50 22.81
C SER A 86 14.48 10.56 23.50
N HIS A 87 13.85 11.58 24.08
CA HIS A 87 14.52 12.65 24.81
C HIS A 87 14.77 12.33 26.29
N LEU A 88 14.14 11.27 26.82
CA LEU A 88 14.32 10.87 28.22
C LEU A 88 15.54 9.96 28.37
N VAL A 89 16.33 10.18 29.42
CA VAL A 89 17.42 9.26 29.78
C VAL A 89 16.82 7.94 30.27
N PRO A 90 17.26 6.77 29.74
CA PRO A 90 16.81 5.47 30.25
C PRO A 90 17.01 5.36 31.76
N SER A 91 15.93 5.18 32.53
CA SER A 91 16.01 5.04 33.98
C SER A 91 15.40 3.72 34.45
N TRP A 92 15.95 3.17 35.53
CA TRP A 92 15.38 2.01 36.23
C TRP A 92 14.07 2.33 36.94
N THR A 93 13.82 3.60 37.24
CA THR A 93 12.53 4.08 37.75
C THR A 93 11.52 4.18 36.60
N PRO A 94 10.30 3.62 36.77
CA PRO A 94 9.29 3.65 35.73
C PRO A 94 8.85 5.10 35.47
N HIS A 95 9.23 5.63 34.31
CA HIS A 95 8.72 6.90 33.84
C HIS A 95 7.34 6.67 33.21
N PRO A 96 6.27 7.40 33.61
CA PRO A 96 4.92 7.18 33.07
C PRO A 96 4.88 7.21 31.53
N TYR A 97 5.63 8.14 30.94
CA TYR A 97 5.78 8.29 29.48
C TYR A 97 6.43 7.08 28.78
N ALA A 98 7.34 6.35 29.44
CA ALA A 98 7.96 5.16 28.87
C ALA A 98 6.98 3.98 28.77
N ALA A 99 6.12 3.83 29.77
CA ALA A 99 5.04 2.85 29.75
C ALA A 99 3.99 3.19 28.68
N GLU A 100 3.65 4.47 28.53
CA GLU A 100 2.68 4.93 27.53
C GLU A 100 3.16 4.71 26.09
N ALA A 101 4.39 5.14 25.75
CA ALA A 101 4.94 4.99 24.40
C ALA A 101 4.99 3.51 23.99
N THR A 102 5.49 2.65 24.89
CA THR A 102 5.53 1.19 24.64
C THR A 102 4.13 0.62 24.47
N ALA A 103 3.18 1.00 25.32
CA ALA A 103 1.78 0.56 25.22
C ALA A 103 1.12 1.01 23.90
N ASN A 104 1.40 2.23 23.42
CA ASN A 104 0.89 2.74 22.14
C ASN A 104 1.41 1.92 20.96
N VAL A 105 2.71 1.59 20.96
CA VAL A 105 3.31 0.71 19.93
C VAL A 105 2.67 -0.68 19.97
N VAL A 106 2.51 -1.28 21.16
CA VAL A 106 1.89 -2.60 21.32
C VAL A 106 0.43 -2.61 20.88
N ARG A 107 -0.35 -1.57 21.19
CA ARG A 107 -1.75 -1.46 20.74
C ARG A 107 -1.87 -1.38 19.22
N LEU A 108 -1.01 -0.61 18.55
CA LEU A 108 -1.02 -0.54 17.08
C LEU A 108 -0.50 -1.83 16.43
N LEU A 109 0.42 -2.55 17.07
CA LEU A 109 0.83 -3.89 16.66
C LEU A 109 -0.34 -4.88 16.76
N ALA A 110 -1.11 -4.84 17.85
CA ALA A 110 -2.29 -5.68 18.01
C ALA A 110 -3.30 -5.45 16.87
N VAL A 111 -3.54 -4.19 16.48
CA VAL A 111 -4.38 -3.87 15.30
C VAL A 111 -3.85 -4.54 14.03
N CYS A 112 -2.54 -4.56 13.80
CA CYS A 112 -1.98 -5.26 12.63
C CYS A 112 -2.32 -6.75 12.62
N HIS A 113 -2.22 -7.41 13.78
CA HIS A 113 -2.53 -8.84 13.94
C HIS A 113 -4.03 -9.13 13.85
N GLU A 114 -4.88 -8.22 14.33
CA GLU A 114 -6.34 -8.32 14.16
C GLU A 114 -6.75 -8.21 12.69
N GLN A 115 -6.13 -7.30 11.94
CA GLN A 115 -6.44 -7.07 10.52
C GLN A 115 -5.83 -8.14 9.60
N GLN A 116 -4.75 -8.80 10.04
CA GLN A 116 -4.05 -9.84 9.29
C GLN A 116 -3.59 -10.94 10.25
N ALA A 117 -4.47 -11.90 10.52
CA ALA A 117 -4.18 -13.01 11.46
C ALA A 117 -3.04 -13.91 10.94
N ASP A 118 -3.07 -14.26 9.65
CA ASP A 118 -2.02 -15.04 9.00
C ASP A 118 -1.05 -14.10 8.27
N MET A 119 0.01 -13.69 8.95
CA MET A 119 1.05 -12.83 8.38
C MET A 119 2.10 -13.62 7.58
N GLU A 120 2.25 -14.92 7.85
CA GLU A 120 3.25 -15.78 7.19
C GLU A 120 2.86 -16.06 5.74
N GLU A 121 1.56 -16.27 5.48
CA GLU A 121 1.03 -16.42 4.12
C GLU A 121 0.94 -15.09 3.37
N HIS A 122 0.72 -13.98 4.08
CA HIS A 122 0.45 -12.67 3.50
C HIS A 122 1.59 -11.66 3.71
N GLN A 123 2.83 -12.06 3.41
CA GLN A 123 4.03 -11.23 3.60
C GLN A 123 4.01 -9.90 2.82
N LEU A 124 3.29 -9.84 1.69
CA LEU A 124 3.15 -8.61 0.91
C LEU A 124 2.00 -7.71 1.39
N SER A 125 1.20 -8.14 2.37
CA SER A 125 0.13 -7.33 2.93
C SER A 125 0.71 -6.07 3.59
N PRO A 126 0.14 -4.88 3.35
CA PRO A 126 0.53 -3.67 4.07
C PRO A 126 0.45 -3.82 5.59
N TRP A 127 -0.51 -4.59 6.12
CA TRP A 127 -0.63 -4.88 7.55
C TRP A 127 0.57 -5.69 8.08
N THR A 128 0.99 -6.74 7.36
CA THR A 128 2.19 -7.52 7.70
C THR A 128 3.44 -6.64 7.68
N ARG A 129 3.61 -5.81 6.64
CA ARG A 129 4.75 -4.89 6.53
C ARG A 129 4.74 -3.85 7.65
N ALA A 130 3.56 -3.37 8.07
CA ALA A 130 3.43 -2.47 9.21
C ALA A 130 3.82 -3.18 10.51
N ALA A 131 3.33 -4.41 10.73
CA ALA A 131 3.69 -5.23 11.88
C ALA A 131 5.21 -5.43 11.99
N GLU A 132 5.89 -5.80 10.90
CA GLU A 132 7.35 -5.93 10.87
C GLU A 132 8.09 -4.63 11.28
N ALA A 133 7.60 -3.46 10.87
CA ALA A 133 8.16 -2.19 11.29
C ALA A 133 7.89 -1.90 12.77
N GLY A 134 6.68 -2.18 13.25
CA GLY A 134 6.33 -2.04 14.66
C GLY A 134 7.14 -2.98 15.57
N THR A 135 7.36 -4.24 15.16
CA THR A 135 8.19 -5.20 15.92
C THR A 135 9.64 -4.75 15.96
N ARG A 136 10.18 -4.19 14.87
CA ARG A 136 11.51 -3.57 14.87
C ARG A 136 11.59 -2.39 15.84
N LEU A 137 10.59 -1.50 15.82
CA LEU A 137 10.51 -0.38 16.76
C LEU A 137 10.46 -0.86 18.21
N LEU A 138 9.58 -1.82 18.53
CA LEU A 138 9.47 -2.40 19.86
C LEU A 138 10.80 -3.02 20.31
N GLY A 139 11.48 -3.75 19.42
CA GLY A 139 12.81 -4.30 19.69
C GLY A 139 13.87 -3.24 20.00
N ILE A 140 13.80 -2.07 19.36
CA ILE A 140 14.68 -0.92 19.65
C ILE A 140 14.35 -0.33 21.02
N ILE A 141 13.08 -0.08 21.32
CA ILE A 141 12.61 0.46 22.60
C ILE A 141 13.08 -0.44 23.75
N LEU A 142 12.84 -1.76 23.65
CA LEU A 142 13.16 -2.72 24.71
C LEU A 142 14.67 -2.93 24.92
N ARG A 143 15.50 -2.67 23.90
CA ARG A 143 16.98 -2.84 23.99
C ARG A 143 17.71 -1.54 24.32
N ARG A 144 16.98 -0.43 24.43
CA ARG A 144 17.54 0.89 24.76
C ARG A 144 18.03 0.88 26.20
N THR A 145 19.26 1.34 26.41
CA THR A 145 19.88 1.51 27.73
C THR A 145 20.81 2.71 27.69
N ASP A 146 21.26 3.22 28.83
CA ASP A 146 22.22 4.34 28.89
C ASP A 146 23.51 4.06 28.10
N LYS A 147 23.95 2.79 28.07
CA LYS A 147 25.15 2.36 27.33
C LYS A 147 24.91 2.14 25.84
N ARG A 148 23.65 2.16 25.41
CA ARG A 148 23.22 1.94 24.03
C ARG A 148 22.07 2.91 23.69
N PRO A 149 22.36 4.21 23.58
CA PRO A 149 21.37 5.18 23.14
C PRO A 149 20.95 4.83 21.70
N ALA A 150 19.67 5.04 21.40
CA ALA A 150 19.09 4.69 20.10
C ALA A 150 18.08 5.74 19.61
N ASP A 151 18.22 6.98 20.07
CA ASP A 151 17.15 7.97 20.01
C ASP A 151 16.77 8.31 18.56
N SER A 152 17.75 8.64 17.71
CA SER A 152 17.53 8.90 16.28
C SER A 152 17.02 7.69 15.50
N LEU A 153 17.46 6.49 15.88
CA LEU A 153 16.99 5.24 15.29
C LEU A 153 15.53 4.96 15.69
N MET A 154 15.17 5.27 16.93
CA MET A 154 13.83 5.08 17.47
C MET A 154 12.81 5.99 16.78
N VAL A 155 13.11 7.29 16.67
CA VAL A 155 12.25 8.26 15.95
C VAL A 155 12.07 7.84 14.49
N ARG A 156 13.16 7.57 13.79
CA ARG A 156 13.09 7.12 12.39
C ARG A 156 12.28 5.83 12.20
N THR A 157 12.41 4.87 13.11
CA THR A 157 11.65 3.61 13.02
C THR A 157 10.19 3.80 13.40
N ALA A 158 9.88 4.76 14.27
CA ALA A 158 8.50 5.16 14.59
C ALA A 158 7.82 5.83 13.39
N GLU A 159 8.53 6.71 12.69
CA GLU A 159 8.05 7.30 11.43
C GLU A 159 7.82 6.23 10.36
N GLU A 160 8.75 5.28 10.19
CA GLU A 160 8.59 4.15 9.26
C GLU A 160 7.36 3.30 9.62
N PHE A 161 7.17 2.98 10.90
CA PHE A 161 6.00 2.23 11.36
C PHE A 161 4.71 3.02 11.10
N ALA A 162 4.70 4.32 11.39
CA ALA A 162 3.56 5.20 11.14
C ALA A 162 3.21 5.29 9.65
N GLU A 163 4.20 5.45 8.77
CA GLU A 163 4.01 5.47 7.32
C GLU A 163 3.37 4.16 6.82
N ARG A 164 3.89 3.01 7.25
CA ARG A 164 3.36 1.70 6.87
C ARG A 164 1.95 1.45 7.43
N MET A 165 1.69 1.86 8.67
CA MET A 165 0.35 1.77 9.28
C MET A 165 -0.67 2.59 8.51
N ARG A 166 -0.33 3.83 8.17
CA ARG A 166 -1.20 4.68 7.37
C ARG A 166 -1.48 4.06 5.98
N ALA A 167 -0.46 3.49 5.35
CA ALA A 167 -0.63 2.77 4.09
C ALA A 167 -1.59 1.58 4.23
N ALA A 168 -1.49 0.84 5.34
CA ALA A 168 -2.36 -0.30 5.61
C ALA A 168 -3.83 0.10 5.86
N VAL A 169 -4.06 1.19 6.61
CA VAL A 169 -5.40 1.77 6.80
C VAL A 169 -6.01 2.21 5.45
N ALA A 170 -5.21 2.83 4.58
CA ALA A 170 -5.67 3.32 3.28
C ALA A 170 -5.78 2.23 2.20
N GLU A 171 -5.34 1.00 2.48
CA GLU A 171 -5.12 -0.02 1.45
C GLU A 171 -6.42 -0.44 0.75
N THR A 172 -7.48 -0.71 1.52
CA THR A 172 -8.78 -1.14 0.96
C THR A 172 -9.33 -0.08 0.03
N ALA A 173 -9.35 1.19 0.47
CA ALA A 173 -9.80 2.31 -0.33
C ALA A 173 -8.95 2.49 -1.61
N SER A 174 -7.62 2.42 -1.50
CA SER A 174 -6.68 2.54 -2.63
C SER A 174 -6.82 1.39 -3.64
N LYS A 175 -7.05 0.16 -3.17
CA LYS A 175 -7.30 -1.02 -4.01
C LYS A 175 -8.62 -0.87 -4.76
N MET A 176 -9.70 -0.51 -4.05
CA MET A 176 -11.02 -0.31 -4.65
C MET A 176 -11.00 0.84 -5.65
N ALA A 177 -10.34 1.95 -5.34
CA ALA A 177 -10.20 3.07 -6.26
C ALA A 177 -9.46 2.67 -7.55
N ALA A 178 -8.42 1.85 -7.45
CA ALA A 178 -7.70 1.37 -8.62
C ALA A 178 -8.50 0.39 -9.47
N GLN A 179 -9.30 -0.48 -8.85
CA GLN A 179 -10.24 -1.37 -9.55
C GLN A 179 -11.34 -0.55 -10.23
N PHE A 180 -11.85 0.47 -9.55
CA PHE A 180 -12.83 1.40 -10.10
C PHE A 180 -12.25 2.19 -11.28
N ALA A 181 -11.01 2.66 -11.21
CA ALA A 181 -10.35 3.34 -12.34
C ALA A 181 -10.22 2.43 -13.57
N GLU A 182 -9.99 1.13 -13.39
CA GLU A 182 -9.98 0.16 -14.48
C GLU A 182 -11.39 -0.03 -15.08
N TYR A 183 -12.39 -0.13 -14.21
CA TYR A 183 -13.79 -0.24 -14.63
C TYR A 183 -14.26 1.01 -15.38
N ALA A 184 -14.06 2.20 -14.81
CA ALA A 184 -14.41 3.49 -15.41
C ALA A 184 -13.72 3.68 -16.76
N ALA A 185 -12.44 3.30 -16.90
CA ALA A 185 -11.76 3.33 -18.19
C ALA A 185 -12.50 2.54 -19.27
N ARG A 186 -13.00 1.33 -18.95
CA ARG A 186 -13.76 0.52 -19.91
C ARG A 186 -15.09 1.15 -20.28
N VAL A 187 -15.82 1.64 -19.27
CA VAL A 187 -17.13 2.27 -19.45
C VAL A 187 -17.02 3.52 -20.32
N TYR A 188 -15.96 4.30 -20.14
CA TYR A 188 -15.68 5.49 -20.94
C TYR A 188 -15.08 5.20 -22.33
N GLY A 189 -14.97 3.93 -22.73
CA GLY A 189 -14.35 3.54 -24.01
C GLY A 189 -12.84 3.83 -24.10
N LEU A 190 -12.16 4.01 -22.96
CA LEU A 190 -10.73 4.24 -22.87
C LEU A 190 -9.97 2.93 -22.70
N PHE A 191 -8.67 2.92 -23.03
CA PHE A 191 -7.82 1.74 -22.86
C PHE A 191 -7.52 1.50 -21.36
N PRO A 192 -8.01 0.42 -20.74
CA PRO A 192 -7.81 0.17 -19.31
C PRO A 192 -6.39 -0.34 -19.05
N ILE A 193 -5.79 0.20 -17.99
CA ILE A 193 -4.53 -0.29 -17.41
C ILE A 193 -4.78 -0.45 -15.91
N GLY A 194 -4.81 -1.70 -15.46
CA GLY A 194 -5.10 -2.06 -14.07
C GLY A 194 -3.92 -1.83 -13.13
N SER A 195 -4.20 -1.94 -11.83
CA SER A 195 -3.17 -2.01 -10.79
C SER A 195 -2.42 -3.34 -10.86
N ARG A 196 -1.27 -3.40 -10.17
CA ARG A 196 -0.57 -4.66 -9.92
C ARG A 196 -1.25 -5.33 -8.72
N LEU A 197 -1.60 -6.60 -8.86
CA LEU A 197 -2.08 -7.44 -7.76
C LEU A 197 -1.03 -8.50 -7.51
N ALA A 198 -0.30 -8.37 -6.41
CA ALA A 198 0.84 -9.22 -6.09
C ALA A 198 0.53 -10.26 -5.01
N ARG A 199 1.24 -11.39 -5.08
CA ARG A 199 1.26 -12.45 -4.09
C ARG A 199 2.66 -13.07 -4.02
N MET A 200 3.02 -13.59 -2.85
CA MET A 200 4.15 -14.50 -2.72
C MET A 200 3.68 -15.90 -3.09
N ASN A 201 4.49 -16.64 -3.85
CA ASN A 201 4.23 -18.04 -4.19
C ASN A 201 5.56 -18.79 -4.12
N GLY A 202 5.72 -19.72 -3.18
CA GLY A 202 6.88 -20.64 -3.14
C GLY A 202 8.27 -19.98 -3.24
N GLY A 203 8.47 -18.81 -2.63
CA GLY A 203 9.75 -18.08 -2.62
C GLY A 203 9.99 -17.11 -3.79
N TYR A 204 9.00 -16.90 -4.65
CA TYR A 204 9.05 -15.89 -5.72
C TYR A 204 7.82 -14.97 -5.68
N VAL A 205 7.99 -13.79 -6.28
CA VAL A 205 6.96 -12.74 -6.30
C VAL A 205 6.18 -12.85 -7.60
N GLU A 206 4.89 -13.17 -7.49
CA GLU A 206 3.98 -13.07 -8.62
C GLU A 206 3.17 -11.78 -8.55
N TRP A 207 2.93 -11.15 -9.70
CA TRP A 207 1.87 -10.15 -9.80
C TRP A 207 1.09 -10.27 -11.09
N SER A 208 -0.15 -9.82 -11.07
CA SER A 208 -0.96 -9.69 -12.28
C SER A 208 -1.33 -8.25 -12.56
N ARG A 209 -1.55 -7.93 -13.83
CA ARG A 209 -1.99 -6.60 -14.27
C ARG A 209 -2.89 -6.73 -15.49
N VAL A 210 -3.97 -5.97 -15.53
CA VAL A 210 -4.80 -5.84 -16.73
C VAL A 210 -4.21 -4.80 -17.68
N ILE A 211 -4.11 -5.15 -18.95
CA ILE A 211 -3.69 -4.27 -20.06
C ILE A 211 -4.70 -4.50 -21.19
N GLY A 212 -5.60 -3.53 -21.41
CA GLY A 212 -6.74 -3.72 -22.30
C GLY A 212 -7.75 -4.73 -21.75
N SER A 213 -8.16 -5.68 -22.57
CA SER A 213 -9.04 -6.78 -22.16
C SER A 213 -8.29 -7.98 -21.55
N ILE A 214 -6.96 -7.92 -21.48
CA ILE A 214 -6.13 -9.08 -21.14
C ILE A 214 -5.47 -8.87 -19.78
N ARG A 215 -5.56 -9.88 -18.91
CA ARG A 215 -4.74 -9.98 -17.69
C ARG A 215 -3.40 -10.62 -18.03
N TYR A 216 -2.31 -10.00 -17.63
CA TYR A 216 -0.95 -10.55 -17.71
C TYR A 216 -0.50 -10.95 -16.31
N HIS A 217 0.18 -12.09 -16.22
CA HIS A 217 0.81 -12.60 -15.01
C HIS A 217 2.32 -12.51 -15.17
N PHE A 218 2.98 -12.06 -14.11
CA PHE A 218 4.40 -11.84 -14.04
C PHE A 218 4.94 -12.62 -12.86
N GLU A 219 6.07 -13.26 -13.04
CA GLU A 219 6.74 -14.06 -12.03
C GLU A 219 8.18 -13.56 -11.93
N LEU A 220 8.53 -12.98 -10.78
CA LEU A 220 9.88 -12.54 -10.45
C LEU A 220 10.53 -13.57 -9.54
N ALA A 221 11.51 -14.27 -10.08
CA ALA A 221 12.34 -15.20 -9.34
C ALA A 221 13.71 -14.55 -9.08
N GLU A 222 14.10 -14.46 -7.81
CA GLU A 222 15.41 -13.92 -7.41
C GLU A 222 16.54 -14.89 -7.79
N GLY A 223 17.72 -14.35 -8.10
CA GLY A 223 18.88 -15.14 -8.53
C GLY A 223 19.48 -16.01 -7.42
N GLY A 224 20.38 -16.92 -7.81
CA GLY A 224 21.15 -17.77 -6.89
C GLY A 224 21.38 -19.18 -7.42
N TRP A 225 20.30 -19.85 -7.86
CA TRP A 225 20.33 -21.24 -8.34
C TRP A 225 19.52 -21.45 -9.62
N ILE A 226 19.22 -20.38 -10.36
CA ILE A 226 18.42 -20.46 -11.59
C ILE A 226 19.35 -20.62 -12.79
N GLU A 227 19.30 -21.79 -13.41
CA GLU A 227 20.06 -22.11 -14.63
C GLU A 227 19.81 -21.05 -15.73
N GLY A 228 20.89 -20.49 -16.27
CA GLY A 228 20.85 -19.42 -17.28
C GLY A 228 20.48 -18.02 -16.76
N PHE A 229 20.14 -17.85 -15.48
CA PHE A 229 19.69 -16.59 -14.90
C PHE A 229 20.33 -16.32 -13.52
N PRO A 230 21.66 -16.11 -13.45
CA PRO A 230 22.38 -15.97 -12.17
C PRO A 230 21.88 -14.80 -11.31
N HIS A 231 21.34 -13.75 -11.93
CA HIS A 231 20.80 -12.58 -11.24
C HIS A 231 19.27 -12.62 -11.05
N GLY A 232 18.60 -13.69 -11.48
CA GLY A 232 17.14 -13.83 -11.47
C GLY A 232 16.49 -13.50 -12.81
N ARG A 233 15.17 -13.62 -12.88
CA ARG A 233 14.39 -13.39 -14.10
C ARG A 233 12.97 -12.91 -13.81
N VAL A 234 12.37 -12.25 -14.81
CA VAL A 234 10.94 -11.98 -14.86
C VAL A 234 10.33 -12.77 -16.02
N THR A 235 9.42 -13.68 -15.71
CA THR A 235 8.64 -14.43 -16.70
C THR A 235 7.27 -13.80 -16.86
N VAL A 236 6.80 -13.66 -18.10
CA VAL A 236 5.50 -13.07 -18.44
C VAL A 236 4.61 -14.12 -19.08
N ARG A 237 3.40 -14.29 -18.54
CA ARG A 237 2.34 -15.16 -19.07
C ARG A 237 1.10 -14.31 -19.37
N ARG A 238 0.34 -14.67 -20.41
CA ARG A 238 -0.99 -14.12 -20.65
C ARG A 238 -2.01 -14.97 -19.91
N GLY A 239 -3.00 -14.32 -19.29
CA GLY A 239 -4.11 -14.98 -18.64
C GLY A 239 -4.83 -15.93 -19.61
N GLY A 240 -5.12 -17.15 -19.14
CA GLY A 240 -5.63 -18.23 -19.97
C GLY A 240 -4.55 -19.04 -20.71
N SER A 241 -3.27 -18.73 -20.53
CA SER A 241 -2.15 -19.54 -21.06
C SER A 241 -1.18 -19.94 -19.97
N HIS A 242 -0.81 -21.22 -19.95
CA HIS A 242 0.25 -21.74 -19.10
C HIS A 242 1.66 -21.49 -19.69
N LYS A 243 1.75 -21.20 -20.99
CA LYS A 243 3.04 -21.01 -21.66
C LYS A 243 3.58 -19.58 -21.44
N PRO A 244 4.86 -19.43 -21.08
CA PRO A 244 5.49 -18.12 -21.00
C PRO A 244 5.56 -17.48 -22.39
N ILE A 245 5.16 -16.22 -22.47
CA ILE A 245 5.26 -15.40 -23.69
C ILE A 245 6.67 -14.84 -23.82
N ARG A 246 7.23 -14.38 -22.70
CA ARG A 246 8.54 -13.75 -22.68
C ARG A 246 9.18 -13.92 -21.33
N THR A 247 10.51 -14.04 -21.33
CA THR A 247 11.33 -14.07 -20.13
C THR A 247 12.42 -13.02 -20.27
N PHE A 248 12.57 -12.21 -19.24
CA PHE A 248 13.58 -11.16 -19.15
C PHE A 248 14.59 -11.55 -18.07
N ALA A 249 15.86 -11.69 -18.44
CA ALA A 249 16.92 -11.88 -17.47
C ALA A 249 17.11 -10.60 -16.65
N LEU A 250 17.21 -10.74 -15.33
CA LEU A 250 17.77 -9.67 -14.50
C LEU A 250 19.28 -9.62 -14.76
N THR A 251 19.87 -8.45 -14.57
CA THR A 251 21.29 -8.23 -14.85
C THR A 251 22.02 -7.89 -13.55
N ALA A 252 23.35 -7.90 -13.56
CA ALA A 252 24.16 -7.43 -12.45
C ALA A 252 23.84 -5.97 -12.04
N ARG A 253 23.23 -5.17 -12.94
CA ARG A 253 22.78 -3.80 -12.65
C ARG A 253 21.48 -3.75 -11.83
N THR A 254 20.70 -4.84 -11.84
CA THR A 254 19.50 -4.96 -11.02
C THR A 254 19.90 -5.29 -9.58
N SER A 255 20.22 -4.26 -8.81
CA SER A 255 20.59 -4.45 -7.40
C SER A 255 19.45 -5.10 -6.59
N ARG A 256 19.79 -5.90 -5.57
CA ARG A 256 18.82 -6.44 -4.61
C ARG A 256 17.97 -5.33 -3.97
N LYS A 257 18.54 -4.14 -3.75
CA LYS A 257 17.83 -2.96 -3.25
C LYS A 257 16.75 -2.47 -4.22
N ALA A 258 17.00 -2.53 -5.53
CA ALA A 258 16.01 -2.17 -6.54
C ALA A 258 14.87 -3.20 -6.60
N ILE A 259 15.19 -4.49 -6.47
CA ILE A 259 14.20 -5.57 -6.37
C ILE A 259 13.34 -5.39 -5.12
N ALA A 260 13.96 -5.22 -3.94
CA ALA A 260 13.25 -4.96 -2.69
C ALA A 260 12.33 -3.74 -2.81
N ARG A 261 12.81 -2.63 -3.37
CA ARG A 261 11.99 -1.42 -3.61
C ARG A 261 10.81 -1.71 -4.53
N PHE A 262 11.02 -2.49 -5.60
CA PHE A 262 9.94 -2.89 -6.49
C PHE A 262 8.91 -3.72 -5.74
N VAL A 263 9.32 -4.73 -4.99
CA VAL A 263 8.44 -5.59 -4.19
C VAL A 263 7.68 -4.76 -3.14
N SER A 264 8.32 -3.80 -2.49
CA SER A 264 7.66 -2.85 -1.58
C SER A 264 6.64 -1.94 -2.28
N SER A 265 6.77 -1.73 -3.58
CA SER A 265 5.83 -0.93 -4.39
C SER A 265 4.70 -1.73 -5.03
N LEU A 266 4.74 -3.06 -4.88
CA LEU A 266 3.64 -3.97 -5.21
C LEU A 266 2.64 -4.02 -4.07
#